data_AF-A0A8C8DS09-F1
#
_entry.id   AF-A0A8C8DS09-F1
#
_cell.length_a   1.000
_cell.length_b   1.000
_cell.length_c   1.000
_cell.angle_alpha   90.00
_cell.angle_beta   90.00
_cell.angle_gamma   90.00
#
_symmetry.space_group_name_H-M   'P 1'
#
loop_
_entity.id
_entity.type
_entity.pdbx_description
1 polymer ?
#
loop_
_entity_poly.entity_id
_entity_poly.type
_entity_poly.pdbx_seq_one_letter_code
_entity_poly.pdbx_strand_id
1 'polypeptide(L)' 'MGVSRLDVFYRRLLLTKLFIGGWGKPEDLKRIFEFRKIVGDREKCKALVSEDYPVHIDKVPVYRS' A
#
# COMPACT_ATOMS: atom_id res chain seq x y z
N MET A 1 14.61 -19.53 2.71
CA MET A 1 13.28 -19.44 3.35
C MET A 1 12.26 -19.97 2.36
N GLY A 2 11.62 -21.10 2.66
CA GLY A 2 10.70 -21.79 1.75
C GLY A 2 9.50 -20.91 1.44
N VAL A 3 9.33 -20.53 0.17
CA VAL A 3 8.21 -19.73 -0.28
C VAL A 3 6.95 -20.59 -0.16
N SER A 4 5.99 -20.18 0.67
CA SER A 4 4.75 -20.94 0.90
C SER A 4 3.99 -21.14 -0.42
N ARG A 5 3.48 -22.35 -0.67
CA ARG A 5 2.67 -22.64 -1.88
C ARG A 5 1.43 -21.76 -1.97
N LEU A 6 0.88 -21.36 -0.83
CA LEU A 6 -0.23 -20.40 -0.75
C LEU A 6 0.20 -19.00 -1.20
N ASP A 7 1.41 -18.59 -0.86
CA ASP A 7 1.96 -17.30 -1.24
C ASP A 7 2.26 -17.23 -2.76
N VAL A 8 2.77 -18.33 -3.34
CA VAL A 8 2.94 -18.45 -4.80
C VAL A 8 1.60 -18.38 -5.52
N PHE A 9 0.58 -19.08 -5.00
CA PHE A 9 -0.76 -19.05 -5.56
C PHE A 9 -1.39 -17.65 -5.46
N TYR A 10 -1.25 -16.99 -4.30
CA TYR A 10 -1.74 -15.64 -4.07
C TYR A 10 -1.11 -14.63 -5.02
N ARG A 11 0.22 -14.67 -5.20
CA ARG A 11 0.92 -13.82 -6.18
C ARG A 11 0.46 -14.11 -7.60
N ARG A 12 0.27 -15.37 -7.98
CA ARG A 12 -0.20 -15.74 -9.32
C ARG A 12 -1.63 -15.24 -9.57
N LEU A 13 -2.48 -15.27 -8.55
CA LEU A 13 -3.86 -14.82 -8.64
C LEU A 13 -3.95 -13.28 -8.65
N LEU A 14 -3.12 -12.59 -7.89
CA LEU A 14 -2.94 -11.14 -8.00
C LEU A 14 -2.43 -10.76 -9.40
N LEU A 15 -1.38 -11.42 -9.89
CA LEU A 15 -0.79 -11.16 -11.21
C LEU A 15 -1.77 -11.43 -12.35
N THR A 16 -2.66 -12.40 -12.21
CA THR A 16 -3.65 -12.69 -13.26
C THR A 16 -4.90 -11.84 -13.08
N LYS A 17 -5.55 -11.80 -11.92
CA LYS A 17 -6.82 -11.05 -11.76
C LYS A 17 -6.66 -9.54 -11.73
N LEU A 18 -5.55 -8.99 -11.22
CA LEU A 18 -5.34 -7.53 -11.15
C LEU A 18 -4.57 -6.97 -12.36
N PHE A 19 -3.83 -7.79 -13.12
CA PHE A 19 -3.08 -7.29 -14.29
C PHE A 19 -3.78 -7.55 -15.63
N ILE A 20 -4.83 -8.39 -15.67
CA ILE A 20 -5.57 -8.67 -16.91
C ILE A 20 -6.57 -7.54 -17.27
N GLY A 21 -6.85 -6.59 -16.36
CA GLY A 21 -7.67 -5.39 -16.61
C GLY A 21 -6.89 -4.08 -16.83
N GLY A 22 -5.55 -4.11 -16.71
CA GLY A 22 -4.65 -2.96 -16.89
C GLY A 22 -4.38 -2.15 -15.62
N TRP A 23 -3.10 -1.81 -15.37
CA TRP A 23 -2.65 -0.88 -14.31
C TRP A 23 -2.65 0.59 -14.77
N GLY A 24 -3.42 0.91 -15.80
CA GLY A 24 -3.20 2.14 -16.57
C GLY A 24 -1.97 2.01 -17.46
N LYS A 25 -1.41 3.15 -17.89
CA LYS A 25 -0.26 3.16 -18.79
C LYS A 25 1.00 2.71 -18.02
N PRO A 26 2.01 2.12 -18.68
CA PRO A 26 3.25 1.68 -18.01
C PRO A 26 3.95 2.82 -17.23
N GLU A 27 3.73 4.06 -17.64
CA GLU A 27 4.21 5.26 -16.93
C GLU A 27 3.56 5.42 -15.54
N ASP A 28 2.27 5.09 -15.41
CA ASP A 28 1.53 5.16 -14.15
C ASP A 28 2.05 4.14 -13.14
N LEU A 29 2.37 2.93 -13.63
CA LEU A 29 3.04 1.89 -12.86
C LEU A 29 4.41 2.36 -12.34
N LYS A 30 5.22 2.96 -13.22
CA LYS A 30 6.53 3.49 -12.84
C LYS A 30 6.40 4.58 -11.78
N ARG A 31 5.42 5.48 -11.93
CA ARG A 31 5.10 6.53 -10.96
C ARG A 31 4.69 5.96 -9.59
N ILE A 32 3.89 4.89 -9.57
CA ILE A 32 3.51 4.20 -8.31
C ILE A 32 4.74 3.59 -7.63
N PHE A 33 5.64 2.96 -8.38
CA PHE A 33 6.86 2.38 -7.81
C PHE A 33 7.82 3.44 -7.26
N GLU A 34 7.97 4.58 -7.95
CA GLU A 34 8.77 5.70 -7.46
C GLU A 34 8.13 6.33 -6.21
N PHE A 35 6.82 6.53 -6.23
CA PHE A 35 6.07 7.02 -5.07
C PHE A 35 6.24 6.10 -3.84
N ARG A 36 6.20 4.78 -4.03
CA ARG A 36 6.46 3.82 -2.94
C ARG A 36 7.84 3.96 -2.31
N LYS A 37 8.86 4.38 -3.06
CA LYS A 37 10.20 4.64 -2.48
C LYS A 37 10.19 5.85 -1.55
N ILE A 38 9.38 6.86 -1.87
CA ILE A 38 9.21 8.07 -1.04
C ILE A 38 8.36 7.73 0.19
N VAL A 39 7.24 7.01 0.00
CA VAL A 39 6.35 6.63 1.10
C VAL A 39 6.96 5.59 2.05
N GLY A 40 7.95 4.82 1.59
CA GLY A 40 8.70 3.91 2.45
C GLY A 40 9.64 4.64 3.44
N ASP A 41 9.98 5.89 3.17
CA ASP A 41 10.86 6.70 4.01
C ASP A 41 10.00 7.53 4.99
N ARG A 42 10.09 7.17 6.27
CA ARG A 42 9.28 7.78 7.34
C ARG A 42 9.52 9.27 7.50
N GLU A 43 10.75 9.74 7.30
CA GLU A 43 11.07 11.16 7.46
C GLU A 43 10.50 11.96 6.30
N LYS A 44 10.69 11.48 5.07
CA LYS A 44 10.11 12.11 3.86
C LYS A 44 8.58 12.09 3.88
N CYS A 45 7.97 11.04 4.40
CA CYS A 45 6.50 10.94 4.52
C CYS A 45 5.89 12.04 5.36
N LYS A 46 6.54 12.41 6.48
CA LYS A 46 6.00 13.46 7.36
C LYS A 46 5.89 14.79 6.62
N ALA A 47 6.86 15.08 5.75
CA ALA A 47 6.86 16.29 4.94
C ALA A 47 5.84 16.29 3.78
N LEU A 48 5.23 15.13 3.46
CA LEU A 48 4.16 15.06 2.44
C LEU A 48 2.80 15.55 2.98
N VAL A 49 2.70 15.77 4.28
CA VAL A 49 1.48 16.21 4.96
C VAL A 49 1.80 17.52 5.69
N SER A 50 0.83 18.44 5.73
CA SER A 50 1.00 19.69 6.50
C SER A 50 1.19 19.37 7.98
N GLU A 51 2.00 20.16 8.69
CA GLU A 51 2.12 20.02 10.15
C GLU A 51 0.77 20.19 10.86
N ASP A 52 -0.09 21.06 10.33
CA ASP A 52 -1.42 21.35 10.87
C ASP A 52 -2.52 20.40 10.35
N TYR A 53 -2.17 19.24 9.79
CA TYR A 53 -3.16 18.34 9.22
C TYR A 53 -4.11 17.78 10.31
N PRO A 54 -5.44 17.89 10.14
CA PRO A 54 -6.39 17.50 11.18
C PRO A 54 -6.38 15.98 11.36
N VAL A 55 -6.02 15.52 12.56
CA VAL A 55 -6.07 14.11 12.94
C VAL A 55 -7.31 13.86 13.80
N HIS A 56 -8.29 13.16 13.23
CA HIS A 56 -9.46 12.68 13.98
C HIS A 56 -9.14 11.32 14.60
N ILE A 57 -9.12 11.24 15.93
CA ILE A 57 -8.94 9.99 16.67
C ILE A 57 -10.31 9.54 17.17
N ASP A 58 -10.95 8.65 16.43
CA ASP A 58 -12.17 7.99 16.88
C ASP A 58 -11.80 6.92 17.92
N LYS A 59 -12.14 7.18 19.19
CA LYS A 59 -12.02 6.16 20.25
C LYS A 59 -13.11 5.14 20.04
N VAL A 60 -12.76 3.99 19.46
CA VAL A 60 -13.66 2.84 19.44
C VAL A 60 -13.81 2.33 20.88
N PRO A 61 -15.01 2.31 21.47
CA PRO A 61 -15.18 1.83 22.84
C PRO A 61 -14.82 0.35 22.92
N VAL A 62 -13.93 0.00 23.85
CA VAL A 62 -13.61 -1.38 24.19
C VAL A 62 -14.77 -1.92 25.03
N TYR A 63 -15.66 -2.71 24.42
CA TYR A 63 -16.63 -3.50 25.19
C TYR A 63 -15.86 -4.58 25.96
N ARG A 64 -15.82 -4.47 27.30
CA ARG A 64 -15.36 -5.56 28.17
C ARG A 64 -16.53 -6.50 28.44
N SER A 65 -16.35 -7.77 28.10
CA SER A 65 -17.21 -8.92 28.43
C SER A 65 -17.19 -9.23 29.92
#